data_AF-A0A9W8Z4H3-F1
#
_entry.id   AF-A0A9W8Z4H3-F1
#
_cell.length_a   1.000
_cell.length_b   1.000
_cell.length_c   1.000
_cell.angle_alpha   90.00
_cell.angle_beta   90.00
_cell.angle_gamma   90.00
#
_symmetry.space_group_name_H-M   'P 1'
#
loop_
_entity.id
_entity.type
_entity.pdbx_description
1 polymer ?
#
loop_
_entity_poly.entity_id
_entity_poly.type
_entity_poly.pdbx_seq_one_letter_code
_entity_poly.pdbx_strand_id
1 'polypeptide(L)'
;MSFTITLRQGPARLATRLPQLTKPVANSSSIASRAFHQSARRSNTFFTSQNIRSTPKSTSVVSRIVAGGSKRGYQTGAGPATDNASVYRKLAVGGAIFGGTIVAINAVFNRETREDGGMPPFERSYLNETFMHTGLGVGIIGLTARQMVQSGFVYRLMVTNPWVVGIGGLALSFGTMIATRSIEPENYIPKYACWTAFNATQAAFIAPLLAMAPGALIARAGLYTVAMMGSISFVGATAKQEKYLYIGGPLLAGAAIVLASGFAPMILPATAVRTLAVTENLWLWGGLAVFGGFTLYDVQKILHHARLAERGIIKKDPVNESIALELDFLNIFVRMVQILMMQQNRRK
;
A
#
# COMPACT_ATOMS: atom_id res chain seq x y z
N MET A 1 -19.75 -10.59 75.88
CA MET A 1 -19.39 -12.03 75.93
C MET A 1 -18.13 -12.20 75.11
N SER A 2 -17.14 -12.81 75.75
CA SER A 2 -15.71 -12.82 75.42
C SER A 2 -15.27 -14.26 75.19
N PHE A 3 -14.38 -14.49 74.20
CA PHE A 3 -13.29 -15.50 74.19
C PHE A 3 -13.67 -17.01 74.36
N THR A 4 -12.95 -18.05 73.90
CA THR A 4 -11.84 -18.30 72.98
C THR A 4 -11.52 -19.83 73.01
N ILE A 5 -10.75 -20.34 72.03
CA ILE A 5 -9.82 -21.51 72.05
C ILE A 5 -10.36 -22.96 72.15
N THR A 6 -9.92 -23.82 71.21
CA THR A 6 -8.97 -24.95 71.47
C THR A 6 -8.32 -25.50 70.18
N LEU A 7 -6.97 -25.55 70.21
CA LEU A 7 -6.03 -26.27 69.34
C LEU A 7 -6.22 -27.80 69.41
N ARG A 8 -5.61 -28.57 68.46
CA ARG A 8 -4.44 -29.47 68.74
C ARG A 8 -4.11 -30.50 67.62
N GLN A 9 -2.85 -30.43 67.15
CA GLN A 9 -1.87 -31.48 66.76
C GLN A 9 -2.03 -32.43 65.54
N GLY A 10 -0.94 -32.56 64.77
CA GLY A 10 -0.58 -33.72 63.91
C GLY A 10 -0.14 -34.95 64.73
N PRO A 11 0.45 -36.04 64.14
CA PRO A 11 1.71 -35.97 63.37
C PRO A 11 1.89 -37.04 62.23
N ALA A 12 3.05 -37.02 61.56
CA ALA A 12 3.92 -38.17 61.12
C ALA A 12 3.30 -39.43 60.47
N ARG A 13 3.89 -40.18 59.52
CA ARG A 13 5.17 -40.25 58.79
C ARG A 13 5.04 -41.47 57.84
N LEU A 14 5.85 -41.51 56.77
CA LEU A 14 6.35 -42.69 56.01
C LEU A 14 5.33 -43.49 55.16
N ALA A 15 5.66 -44.18 54.06
CA ALA A 15 6.67 -44.16 53.00
C ALA A 15 6.36 -45.41 52.13
N THR A 16 6.74 -45.41 50.83
CA THR A 16 6.81 -46.52 49.80
C THR A 16 5.88 -46.28 48.60
N ARG A 17 6.24 -46.43 47.31
CA ARG A 17 7.45 -46.79 46.54
C ARG A 17 7.33 -46.17 45.10
N LEU A 18 8.51 -46.00 44.48
CA LEU A 18 8.93 -45.73 43.06
C LEU A 18 8.12 -46.42 41.92
N PRO A 19 8.22 -46.01 40.61
CA PRO A 19 9.48 -45.75 39.88
C PRO A 19 9.57 -44.58 38.87
N GLN A 20 10.81 -44.47 38.38
CA GLN A 20 11.53 -43.44 37.62
C GLN A 20 11.21 -43.34 36.13
N LEU A 21 11.58 -42.20 35.51
CA LEU A 21 12.63 -42.04 34.45
C LEU A 21 12.49 -40.65 33.78
N THR A 22 13.19 -39.62 34.27
CA THR A 22 14.45 -39.03 33.77
C THR A 22 14.46 -38.43 32.36
N LYS A 23 14.72 -37.10 32.28
CA LYS A 23 15.86 -36.49 31.56
C LYS A 23 16.07 -35.03 32.04
N PRO A 24 17.32 -34.57 32.30
CA PRO A 24 17.59 -33.29 32.97
C PRO A 24 17.98 -32.15 32.03
N VAL A 25 17.72 -30.94 32.52
CA VAL A 25 18.29 -29.64 32.13
C VAL A 25 19.53 -29.40 33.00
N ALA A 26 20.61 -28.86 32.43
CA ALA A 26 21.79 -28.45 33.20
C ALA A 26 22.12 -26.96 32.95
N ASN A 27 22.31 -26.25 34.04
CA ASN A 27 22.71 -24.85 34.13
C ASN A 27 24.22 -24.72 34.42
N SER A 28 24.79 -23.64 33.85
CA SER A 28 25.77 -22.70 34.41
C SER A 28 27.25 -23.07 34.70
N SER A 29 28.12 -22.33 33.97
CA SER A 29 29.28 -21.51 34.40
C SER A 29 30.60 -22.12 34.89
N SER A 30 31.70 -21.82 34.19
CA SER A 30 32.98 -21.20 34.67
C SER A 30 34.12 -21.38 33.61
N ILE A 31 34.75 -20.29 33.13
CA ILE A 31 36.10 -19.73 33.44
C ILE A 31 37.30 -20.48 32.79
N ALA A 32 38.07 -19.72 31.96
CA ALA A 32 39.52 -19.83 31.60
C ALA A 32 39.99 -21.10 30.84
N SER A 33 40.97 -21.16 29.94
CA SER A 33 42.04 -20.28 29.42
C SER A 33 42.75 -20.97 28.22
N ARG A 34 43.50 -20.20 27.41
CA ARG A 34 44.62 -20.63 26.49
C ARG A 34 44.24 -21.57 25.32
N ALA A 35 44.98 -21.71 24.22
CA ALA A 35 45.96 -20.95 23.44
C ALA A 35 46.31 -21.84 22.21
N PHE A 36 46.85 -21.25 21.14
CA PHE A 36 47.53 -21.87 19.98
C PHE A 36 46.71 -22.77 19.03
N HIS A 37 46.58 -22.34 17.77
CA HIS A 37 47.42 -22.86 16.67
C HIS A 37 47.17 -22.07 15.38
N GLN A 38 48.26 -21.52 14.84
CA GLN A 38 48.36 -20.97 13.48
C GLN A 38 48.24 -22.10 12.45
N SER A 39 47.54 -21.83 11.35
CA SER A 39 47.81 -22.49 10.07
C SER A 39 48.07 -21.40 9.03
N ALA A 40 49.26 -21.47 8.44
CA ALA A 40 49.76 -20.59 7.41
C ALA A 40 49.11 -20.88 6.06
N ARG A 41 48.80 -19.84 5.29
CA ARG A 41 48.80 -19.91 3.82
C ARG A 41 49.54 -18.72 3.24
N ARG A 42 50.51 -19.06 2.39
CA ARG A 42 51.46 -18.18 1.71
C ARG A 42 50.82 -17.45 0.53
N SER A 43 51.36 -16.24 0.37
CA SER A 43 51.54 -15.33 -0.77
C SER A 43 51.24 -15.80 -2.20
N ASN A 44 50.70 -14.87 -3.01
CA ASN A 44 51.52 -14.07 -3.93
C ASN A 44 50.71 -12.90 -4.52
N THR A 45 51.12 -11.66 -4.21
CA THR A 45 50.71 -10.48 -4.97
C THR A 45 51.98 -9.79 -5.44
N PHE A 46 52.24 -9.88 -6.73
CA PHE A 46 53.18 -9.05 -7.46
C PHE A 46 52.66 -7.62 -7.43
N PHE A 47 53.49 -6.64 -7.04
CA PHE A 47 53.60 -5.36 -7.73
C PHE A 47 54.87 -4.63 -7.28
N THR A 48 55.55 -4.09 -8.28
CA THR A 48 56.89 -3.54 -8.32
C THR A 48 56.97 -2.09 -7.80
N SER A 49 58.17 -1.74 -7.39
CA SER A 49 58.63 -0.54 -6.69
C SER A 49 58.57 0.78 -7.49
N GLN A 50 58.36 1.89 -6.79
CA GLN A 50 59.11 3.13 -7.04
C GLN A 50 59.30 3.95 -5.75
N ASN A 51 60.56 4.17 -5.39
CA ASN A 51 61.03 5.03 -4.30
C ASN A 51 61.20 6.47 -4.82
N ILE A 52 60.66 7.47 -4.12
CA ILE A 52 61.18 8.84 -4.15
C ILE A 52 61.27 9.39 -2.72
N ARG A 53 62.40 10.05 -2.47
CA ARG A 53 63.02 10.40 -1.19
C ARG A 53 62.66 11.83 -0.74
N SER A 54 62.21 11.93 0.51
CA SER A 54 62.25 13.01 1.52
C SER A 54 62.41 14.51 1.14
N THR A 55 61.57 15.36 1.76
CA THR A 55 62.01 16.56 2.52
C THR A 55 61.06 16.81 3.71
N PRO A 56 61.54 17.22 4.91
CA PRO A 56 60.70 17.42 6.08
C PRO A 56 60.31 18.91 6.23
N LYS A 57 59.02 19.20 6.43
CA LYS A 57 58.58 20.50 6.95
C LYS A 57 57.61 20.30 8.11
N SER A 58 58.18 20.40 9.32
CA SER A 58 57.45 20.59 10.57
C SER A 58 56.49 21.77 10.41
N THR A 59 55.19 21.53 10.55
CA THR A 59 54.18 22.60 10.68
C THR A 59 53.25 22.22 11.81
N SER A 60 53.44 22.89 12.94
CA SER A 60 52.73 22.70 14.18
C SER A 60 51.24 23.06 14.04
N VAL A 61 50.39 22.23 14.63
CA VAL A 61 48.92 22.28 14.64
C VAL A 61 48.36 23.60 15.21
N VAL A 62 49.18 24.34 15.96
CA VAL A 62 48.83 25.61 16.61
C VAL A 62 48.54 26.73 15.59
N SER A 63 49.15 26.70 14.40
CA SER A 63 48.94 27.71 13.36
C SER A 63 47.57 27.66 12.67
N ARG A 64 46.85 26.53 12.73
CA ARG A 64 45.53 26.39 12.09
C ARG A 64 44.37 26.88 12.93
N ILE A 65 44.56 27.04 14.24
CA ILE A 65 43.48 27.43 15.16
C ILE A 65 43.30 28.96 15.20
N VAL A 66 44.33 29.74 14.89
CA VAL A 66 44.27 31.22 14.92
C VAL A 66 43.67 31.84 13.65
N ALA A 67 43.63 31.11 12.53
CA ALA A 67 43.05 31.59 11.27
C ALA A 67 41.53 31.30 11.11
N GLY A 68 40.90 30.62 12.08
CA GLY A 68 39.48 30.23 12.05
C GLY A 68 38.50 31.29 12.59
N GLY A 69 38.88 32.57 12.56
CA GLY A 69 38.06 33.69 13.05
C GLY A 69 36.90 34.04 12.13
N SER A 70 35.78 33.34 12.30
CA SER A 70 34.38 33.81 12.19
C SER A 70 34.10 35.05 11.31
N LYS A 71 33.76 34.82 10.02
CA LYS A 71 32.86 35.72 9.28
C LYS A 71 31.47 35.09 9.18
N ARG A 72 30.59 35.45 10.11
CA ARG A 72 29.15 35.19 10.02
C ARG A 72 28.56 36.09 8.93
N GLY A 73 28.45 35.56 7.71
CA GLY A 73 27.58 36.11 6.69
C GLY A 73 26.16 35.58 6.93
N TYR A 74 25.25 36.46 7.33
CA TYR A 74 23.82 36.19 7.30
C TYR A 74 23.40 36.06 5.82
N GLN A 75 23.32 34.84 5.30
CA GLN A 75 22.54 34.57 4.11
C GLN A 75 21.08 34.40 4.53
N THR A 76 20.31 35.47 4.36
CA THR A 76 18.86 35.41 4.28
C THR A 76 18.49 34.45 3.16
N GLY A 77 17.91 33.30 3.52
CA GLY A 77 17.40 32.33 2.55
C GLY A 77 16.30 32.99 1.72
N ALA A 78 16.61 33.28 0.46
CA ALA A 78 15.60 33.62 -0.54
C ALA A 78 14.61 32.46 -0.67
N GLY A 79 13.32 32.76 -0.75
CA GLY A 79 12.26 31.78 -1.02
C GLY A 79 12.59 30.96 -2.27
N PRO A 80 12.07 29.72 -2.40
CA PRO A 80 12.45 28.83 -3.48
C PRO A 80 12.10 29.48 -4.82
N ALA A 81 13.12 29.94 -5.55
CA ALA A 81 12.97 30.31 -6.95
C ALA A 81 12.57 29.05 -7.72
N THR A 82 11.44 29.10 -8.43
CA THR A 82 11.02 28.04 -9.35
C THR A 82 12.01 27.97 -10.51
N ASP A 83 13.06 27.18 -10.33
CA ASP A 83 14.05 26.90 -11.35
C ASP A 83 13.44 26.00 -12.43
N ASN A 84 12.95 26.63 -13.50
CA ASN A 84 12.35 25.94 -14.64
C ASN A 84 13.33 24.93 -15.28
N ALA A 85 14.65 25.18 -15.23
CA ALA A 85 15.65 24.23 -15.73
C ALA A 85 15.66 22.93 -14.90
N SER A 86 15.42 23.03 -13.59
CA SER A 86 15.25 21.87 -12.71
C SER A 86 13.98 21.08 -13.04
N VAL A 87 12.89 21.75 -13.44
CA VAL A 87 11.62 21.13 -13.83
C VAL A 87 11.76 20.40 -15.15
N TYR A 88 12.34 21.04 -16.18
CA TYR A 88 12.63 20.39 -17.46
C TYR A 88 13.58 19.20 -17.29
N ARG A 89 14.61 19.31 -16.45
CA ARG A 89 15.49 18.18 -16.13
C ARG A 89 14.75 17.04 -15.43
N LYS A 90 13.88 17.34 -14.45
CA LYS A 90 13.06 16.33 -13.77
C LYS A 90 12.06 15.66 -14.72
N LEU A 91 11.45 16.43 -15.63
CA LEU A 91 10.55 15.92 -16.65
C LEU A 91 11.30 15.06 -17.68
N ALA A 92 12.47 15.49 -18.13
CA ALA A 92 13.29 14.74 -19.07
C ALA A 92 13.80 13.43 -18.46
N VAL A 93 14.30 13.46 -17.22
CA VAL A 93 14.72 12.25 -16.50
C VAL A 93 13.53 11.32 -16.25
N GLY A 94 12.38 11.87 -15.83
CA GLY A 94 11.15 11.10 -15.65
C GLY A 94 10.66 10.45 -16.95
N GLY A 95 10.66 11.20 -18.04
CA GLY A 95 10.31 10.72 -19.38
C GLY A 95 11.28 9.66 -19.89
N ALA A 96 12.58 9.80 -19.63
CA ALA A 96 13.59 8.82 -20.00
C ALA A 96 13.45 7.50 -19.21
N ILE A 97 13.17 7.58 -17.91
CA ILE A 97 12.88 6.38 -17.09
C ILE A 97 11.63 5.69 -17.62
N PHE A 98 10.55 6.44 -17.85
CA PHE A 98 9.30 5.88 -18.36
C PHE A 98 9.48 5.24 -19.74
N GLY A 99 10.02 5.97 -20.71
CA GLY A 99 10.27 5.46 -22.06
C GLY A 99 11.23 4.26 -22.05
N GLY A 100 12.31 4.33 -21.26
CA GLY A 100 13.27 3.25 -21.09
C GLY A 100 12.64 2.00 -20.50
N THR A 101 11.75 2.12 -19.52
CA THR A 101 11.03 0.98 -18.95
C THR A 101 10.08 0.33 -19.96
N ILE A 102 9.39 1.09 -20.81
CA ILE A 102 8.53 0.51 -21.86
C ILE A 102 9.36 -0.32 -22.84
N VAL A 103 10.49 0.23 -23.31
CA VAL A 103 11.39 -0.47 -24.23
C VAL A 103 11.97 -1.73 -23.59
N ALA A 104 12.44 -1.63 -22.34
CA ALA A 104 13.00 -2.76 -21.60
C ALA A 104 11.95 -3.86 -21.36
N ILE A 105 10.71 -3.49 -21.00
CA ILE A 105 9.62 -4.47 -20.82
C ILE A 105 9.30 -5.16 -22.14
N ASN A 106 9.25 -4.41 -23.25
CA ASN A 106 9.00 -4.97 -24.57
C ASN A 106 10.10 -5.96 -24.97
N ALA A 107 11.37 -5.59 -24.75
CA ALA A 107 12.53 -6.42 -25.07
C ALA A 107 12.65 -7.67 -24.18
N VAL A 108 12.36 -7.56 -22.88
CA VAL A 108 12.53 -8.66 -21.91
C VAL A 108 11.34 -9.63 -21.93
N PHE A 109 10.11 -9.10 -22.02
CA PHE A 109 8.90 -9.92 -21.87
C PHE A 109 8.25 -10.31 -23.21
N ASN A 110 8.89 -10.02 -24.35
CA ASN A 110 8.41 -10.29 -25.71
C ASN A 110 6.89 -10.17 -25.81
N ARG A 111 6.41 -8.95 -25.50
CA ARG A 111 5.02 -8.68 -25.18
C ARG A 111 4.10 -9.18 -26.31
N GLU A 112 3.24 -10.15 -26.02
CA GLU A 112 2.11 -10.51 -26.88
C GLU A 112 1.09 -9.37 -26.88
N THR A 113 1.40 -8.31 -27.64
CA THR A 113 0.44 -7.31 -28.06
C THR A 113 -0.61 -7.99 -28.92
N ARG A 114 -1.85 -7.52 -28.82
CA ARG A 114 -2.96 -8.01 -29.64
C ARG A 114 -2.60 -7.97 -31.13
N GLU A 115 -2.89 -9.07 -31.84
CA GLU A 115 -2.46 -9.30 -33.24
C GLU A 115 -3.15 -8.37 -34.25
N ASP A 116 -4.28 -7.75 -33.87
CA ASP A 116 -5.10 -6.89 -34.74
C ASP A 116 -4.67 -5.41 -34.81
N GLY A 117 -3.54 -5.00 -34.21
CA GLY A 117 -2.98 -3.65 -34.39
C GLY A 117 -3.78 -2.44 -33.84
N GLY A 118 -5.03 -2.61 -33.36
CA GLY A 118 -5.81 -1.52 -32.74
C GLY A 118 -7.16 -1.94 -32.16
N MET A 119 -7.54 -1.43 -30.98
CA MET A 119 -8.80 -1.75 -30.28
C MET A 119 -10.04 -1.44 -31.15
N PRO A 120 -10.97 -2.40 -31.38
CA PRO A 120 -12.19 -2.17 -32.15
C PRO A 120 -12.95 -0.94 -31.64
N PRO A 121 -13.59 -0.17 -32.54
CA PRO A 121 -14.28 1.06 -32.16
C PRO A 121 -15.32 0.85 -31.05
N PHE A 122 -16.03 -0.29 -31.08
CA PHE A 122 -17.01 -0.65 -30.05
C PHE A 122 -16.36 -0.88 -28.69
N GLU A 123 -15.35 -1.75 -28.59
CA GLU A 123 -14.58 -2.00 -27.37
C GLU A 123 -14.02 -0.71 -26.78
N ARG A 124 -13.48 0.17 -27.63
CA ARG A 124 -12.94 1.46 -27.21
C ARG A 124 -14.00 2.39 -26.65
N SER A 125 -15.16 2.49 -27.31
CA SER A 125 -16.28 3.33 -26.86
C SER A 125 -16.83 2.84 -25.52
N TYR A 126 -17.01 1.52 -25.37
CA TYR A 126 -17.48 0.90 -24.14
C TYR A 126 -16.50 1.15 -22.98
N LEU A 127 -15.20 0.94 -23.23
CA LEU A 127 -14.17 1.19 -22.24
C LEU A 127 -14.13 2.66 -21.83
N ASN A 128 -14.17 3.58 -22.81
CA ASN A 128 -14.18 5.01 -22.54
C ASN A 128 -15.39 5.45 -21.71
N GLU A 129 -16.59 5.00 -22.08
CA GLU A 129 -17.80 5.27 -21.31
C GLU A 129 -17.69 4.75 -19.88
N THR A 130 -17.15 3.55 -19.68
CA THR A 130 -16.92 2.98 -18.34
C THR A 130 -15.97 3.87 -17.53
N PHE A 131 -14.85 4.31 -18.12
CA PHE A 131 -13.92 5.23 -17.46
C PHE A 131 -14.51 6.61 -17.17
N MET A 132 -15.39 7.12 -18.03
CA MET A 132 -16.10 8.38 -17.77
C MET A 132 -17.01 8.24 -16.54
N HIS A 133 -17.75 7.12 -16.43
CA HIS A 133 -18.56 6.84 -15.24
C HIS A 133 -17.69 6.70 -14.00
N THR A 134 -16.61 5.92 -14.05
CA THR A 134 -15.66 5.78 -12.93
C THR A 134 -15.08 7.14 -12.51
N GLY A 135 -14.66 7.97 -13.47
CA GLY A 135 -14.14 9.30 -13.19
C GLY A 135 -15.18 10.21 -12.54
N LEU A 136 -16.43 10.14 -12.99
CA LEU A 136 -17.55 10.86 -12.40
C LEU A 136 -17.84 10.35 -10.99
N GLY A 137 -17.89 9.04 -10.77
CA GLY A 137 -18.12 8.41 -9.46
C GLY A 137 -17.04 8.79 -8.46
N VAL A 138 -15.77 8.69 -8.84
CA VAL A 138 -14.63 9.16 -8.01
C VAL A 138 -14.73 10.66 -7.72
N GLY A 139 -15.16 11.47 -8.70
CA GLY A 139 -15.42 12.90 -8.51
C GLY A 139 -16.52 13.15 -7.46
N ILE A 140 -17.65 12.44 -7.55
CA ILE A 140 -18.73 12.49 -6.57
C ILE A 140 -18.23 12.09 -5.19
N ILE A 141 -17.44 11.01 -5.10
CA ILE A 141 -16.87 10.54 -3.84
C ILE A 141 -16.00 11.63 -3.21
N GLY A 142 -15.10 12.23 -3.99
CA GLY A 142 -14.20 13.27 -3.49
C GLY A 142 -14.94 14.52 -3.01
N LEU A 143 -15.92 15.00 -3.77
CA LEU A 143 -16.74 16.15 -3.39
C LEU A 143 -17.61 15.86 -2.17
N THR A 144 -18.26 14.70 -2.14
CA THR A 144 -19.12 14.27 -1.04
C THR A 144 -18.30 14.09 0.24
N ALA A 145 -17.13 13.45 0.16
CA ALA A 145 -16.26 13.27 1.31
C ALA A 145 -15.75 14.62 1.84
N ARG A 146 -15.41 15.57 0.95
CA ARG A 146 -15.04 16.93 1.35
C ARG A 146 -16.19 17.63 2.08
N GLN A 147 -17.42 17.51 1.57
CA GLN A 147 -18.60 18.09 2.22
C GLN A 147 -18.89 17.43 3.57
N MET A 148 -18.68 16.12 3.72
CA MET A 148 -18.78 15.40 4.99
C MET A 148 -17.75 15.87 6.02
N VAL A 149 -16.51 16.15 5.58
CA VAL A 149 -15.46 16.72 6.44
C VAL A 149 -15.84 18.14 6.90
N GLN A 150 -16.33 18.99 5.98
CA GLN A 150 -16.69 20.37 6.29
C GLN A 150 -17.96 20.49 7.16
N SER A 151 -18.93 19.59 7.00
CA SER A 151 -20.20 19.61 7.74
C SER A 151 -20.10 19.03 9.16
N GLY A 152 -18.95 18.49 9.56
CA GLY A 152 -18.80 17.79 10.84
C GLY A 152 -19.50 16.44 10.88
N PHE A 153 -20.01 15.93 9.76
CA PHE A 153 -20.56 14.57 9.66
C PHE A 153 -19.53 13.50 10.04
N VAL A 154 -18.27 13.72 9.68
CA VAL A 154 -17.15 12.84 10.07
C VAL A 154 -17.03 12.71 11.58
N TYR A 155 -17.18 13.80 12.32
CA TYR A 155 -17.16 13.74 13.79
C TYR A 155 -18.28 12.84 14.32
N ARG A 156 -19.50 12.96 13.75
CA ARG A 156 -20.65 12.10 14.11
C ARG A 156 -20.36 10.63 13.83
N LEU A 157 -19.73 10.31 12.70
CA LEU A 157 -19.31 8.94 12.39
C LEU A 157 -18.29 8.41 13.41
N MET A 158 -17.31 9.24 13.81
CA MET A 158 -16.25 8.82 14.73
C MET A 158 -16.72 8.63 16.18
N VAL A 159 -17.79 9.32 16.60
CA VAL A 159 -18.37 9.16 17.94
C VAL A 159 -19.51 8.13 17.99
N THR A 160 -20.04 7.71 16.84
CA THR A 160 -21.04 6.64 16.76
C THR A 160 -20.37 5.29 16.99
N ASN A 161 -21.10 4.30 17.50
CA ASN A 161 -20.59 2.95 17.73
C ASN A 161 -19.90 2.40 16.47
N PRO A 162 -18.58 2.05 16.52
CA PRO A 162 -17.83 1.58 15.37
C PRO A 162 -18.44 0.36 14.67
N TRP A 163 -19.13 -0.51 15.40
CA TRP A 163 -19.80 -1.68 14.82
C TRP A 163 -21.02 -1.30 14.00
N VAL A 164 -21.79 -0.30 14.43
CA VAL A 164 -22.95 0.20 13.69
C VAL A 164 -22.49 0.87 12.40
N VAL A 165 -21.48 1.73 12.49
CA VAL A 165 -20.91 2.42 11.31
C VAL A 165 -20.25 1.42 10.36
N GLY A 166 -19.48 0.48 10.90
CA GLY A 166 -18.80 -0.56 10.11
C GLY A 166 -19.78 -1.50 9.42
N ILE A 167 -20.58 -2.25 10.19
CA ILE A 167 -21.51 -3.25 9.64
C ILE A 167 -22.64 -2.58 8.86
N GLY A 168 -23.24 -1.52 9.41
CA GLY A 168 -24.33 -0.80 8.76
C GLY A 168 -23.88 -0.12 7.47
N GLY A 169 -22.71 0.51 7.47
CA GLY A 169 -22.11 1.08 6.26
C GLY A 169 -21.79 0.01 5.21
N LEU A 170 -21.29 -1.16 5.63
CA LEU A 170 -20.97 -2.25 4.71
C LEU A 170 -22.25 -2.82 4.09
N ALA A 171 -23.27 -3.10 4.91
CA ALA A 171 -24.57 -3.56 4.42
C ALA A 171 -25.19 -2.57 3.43
N LEU A 172 -25.05 -1.27 3.68
CA LEU A 172 -25.54 -0.23 2.79
C LEU A 172 -24.72 -0.14 1.49
N SER A 173 -23.39 -0.26 1.55
CA SER A 173 -22.51 -0.28 0.37
C SER A 173 -22.79 -1.51 -0.51
N PHE A 174 -22.83 -2.72 0.08
CA PHE A 174 -23.19 -3.94 -0.65
C PHE A 174 -24.63 -3.89 -1.17
N GLY A 175 -25.57 -3.39 -0.38
CA GLY A 175 -26.98 -3.26 -0.77
C GLY A 175 -27.17 -2.33 -1.96
N THR A 176 -26.55 -1.14 -1.94
CA THR A 176 -26.61 -0.19 -3.05
C THR A 176 -25.89 -0.70 -4.31
N MET A 177 -24.77 -1.42 -4.15
CA MET A 177 -24.10 -2.09 -5.26
C MET A 177 -24.96 -3.19 -5.89
N ILE A 178 -25.54 -4.07 -5.08
CA ILE A 178 -26.44 -5.14 -5.56
C ILE A 178 -27.67 -4.52 -6.24
N ALA A 179 -28.25 -3.48 -5.64
CA ALA A 179 -29.38 -2.77 -6.22
C ALA A 179 -29.02 -2.18 -7.59
N THR A 180 -27.89 -1.48 -7.71
CA THR A 180 -27.43 -0.91 -8.99
C THR A 180 -27.25 -2.00 -10.06
N ARG A 181 -26.70 -3.16 -9.67
CA ARG A 181 -26.51 -4.30 -10.58
C ARG A 181 -27.81 -4.99 -10.98
N SER A 182 -28.81 -4.99 -10.10
CA SER A 182 -30.12 -5.60 -10.37
C SER A 182 -31.01 -4.74 -11.29
N ILE A 183 -30.72 -3.44 -11.40
CA ILE A 183 -31.51 -2.51 -12.20
C ILE A 183 -31.03 -2.53 -13.65
N GLU A 184 -31.97 -2.77 -14.56
CA GLU A 184 -31.70 -2.75 -15.99
C GLU A 184 -31.18 -1.38 -16.46
N PRO A 185 -30.26 -1.34 -17.44
CA PRO A 185 -29.70 -0.09 -17.97
C PRO A 185 -30.75 0.90 -18.52
N GLU A 186 -31.92 0.39 -18.91
CA GLU A 186 -33.03 1.18 -19.47
C GLU A 186 -33.66 2.11 -18.41
N ASN A 187 -33.66 1.70 -17.15
CA ASN A 187 -34.18 2.48 -16.04
C ASN A 187 -33.09 3.36 -15.41
N TYR A 188 -32.77 4.45 -16.12
CA TYR A 188 -31.66 5.34 -15.74
C TYR A 188 -31.82 5.96 -14.35
N ILE A 189 -32.98 6.52 -14.00
CA ILE A 189 -33.19 7.23 -12.73
C ILE A 189 -32.85 6.36 -11.51
N PRO A 190 -33.49 5.19 -11.30
CA PRO A 190 -33.20 4.37 -10.13
C PRO A 190 -31.77 3.81 -10.16
N LYS A 191 -31.22 3.55 -11.34
CA LYS A 191 -29.83 3.06 -11.47
C LYS A 191 -28.82 4.08 -11.00
N TYR A 192 -28.91 5.32 -11.51
CA TYR A 192 -28.02 6.39 -11.08
C TYR A 192 -28.28 6.80 -9.62
N ALA A 193 -29.51 6.68 -9.11
CA ALA A 193 -29.79 6.89 -7.69
C ALA A 193 -29.06 5.86 -6.81
N CYS A 194 -29.13 4.57 -7.15
CA CYS A 194 -28.41 3.53 -6.42
C CYS A 194 -26.88 3.66 -6.58
N TRP A 195 -26.40 4.00 -7.77
CA TRP A 195 -24.97 4.22 -8.04
C TRP A 195 -24.42 5.44 -7.28
N THR A 196 -25.17 6.54 -7.24
CA THR A 196 -24.79 7.72 -6.44
C THR A 196 -24.86 7.44 -4.94
N ALA A 197 -25.84 6.67 -4.47
CA ALA A 197 -25.91 6.21 -3.08
C ALA A 197 -24.71 5.32 -2.71
N PHE A 198 -24.30 4.42 -3.61
CA PHE A 198 -23.08 3.65 -3.47
C PHE A 198 -21.86 4.56 -3.32
N ASN A 199 -21.67 5.51 -4.26
CA ASN A 199 -20.59 6.50 -4.21
C ASN A 199 -20.60 7.33 -2.91
N ALA A 200 -21.76 7.79 -2.44
CA ALA A 200 -21.88 8.52 -1.19
C ALA A 200 -21.45 7.68 0.03
N THR A 201 -21.73 6.37 0.00
CA THR A 201 -21.33 5.43 1.07
C THR A 201 -19.84 5.21 1.08
N GLN A 202 -19.23 5.05 -0.10
CA GLN A 202 -17.78 4.98 -0.23
C GLN A 202 -17.11 6.28 0.25
N ALA A 203 -17.72 7.43 -0.02
CA ALA A 203 -17.26 8.71 0.51
C ALA A 203 -17.29 8.74 2.05
N ALA A 204 -18.34 8.21 2.68
CA ALA A 204 -18.45 8.13 4.13
C ALA A 204 -17.35 7.27 4.76
N PHE A 205 -16.93 6.18 4.11
CA PHE A 205 -15.82 5.34 4.58
C PHE A 205 -14.46 6.03 4.48
N ILE A 206 -14.27 6.88 3.47
CA ILE A 206 -12.98 7.53 3.21
C ILE A 206 -12.87 8.88 3.94
N ALA A 207 -14.00 9.52 4.26
CA ALA A 207 -14.05 10.85 4.88
C ALA A 207 -13.26 10.95 6.22
N PRO A 208 -13.29 9.97 7.15
CA PRO A 208 -12.44 10.00 8.34
C PRO A 208 -10.95 10.07 8.02
N LEU A 209 -10.50 9.32 7.01
CA LEU A 209 -9.12 9.33 6.57
C LEU A 209 -8.74 10.67 5.93
N LEU A 210 -9.64 11.28 5.14
CA LEU A 210 -9.39 12.61 4.56
C LEU A 210 -9.39 13.72 5.61
N ALA A 211 -10.16 13.59 6.69
CA ALA A 211 -10.16 14.56 7.79
C ALA A 211 -8.80 14.58 8.52
N MET A 212 -8.12 13.43 8.60
CA MET A 212 -6.82 13.30 9.26
C MET A 212 -5.63 13.63 8.35
N ALA A 213 -5.78 13.46 7.03
CA ALA A 213 -4.71 13.65 6.06
C ALA A 213 -4.57 15.12 5.61
N PRO A 214 -3.34 15.66 5.47
CA PRO A 214 -3.13 16.99 4.89
C PRO A 214 -3.65 17.08 3.45
N GLY A 215 -4.35 18.16 3.09
CA GLY A 215 -4.93 18.34 1.75
C GLY A 215 -3.92 18.21 0.60
N ALA A 216 -2.70 18.72 0.78
CA ALA A 216 -1.64 18.59 -0.22
C ALA A 216 -1.18 17.13 -0.43
N LEU A 217 -1.25 16.30 0.60
CA LEU A 217 -0.92 14.88 0.53
C LEU A 217 -2.02 14.11 -0.20
N ILE A 218 -3.28 14.42 0.12
CA ILE A 218 -4.46 13.87 -0.57
C ILE A 218 -4.37 14.12 -2.09
N ALA A 219 -4.08 15.35 -2.49
CA ALA A 219 -3.94 15.70 -3.92
C ALA A 219 -2.82 14.92 -4.61
N ARG A 220 -1.66 14.73 -3.94
CA ARG A 220 -0.55 13.93 -4.47
C ARG A 220 -0.92 12.45 -4.58
N ALA A 221 -1.56 11.90 -3.55
CA ALA A 221 -2.02 10.52 -3.55
C ALA A 221 -3.00 10.27 -4.71
N GLY A 222 -3.96 11.17 -4.90
CA GLY A 222 -4.91 11.12 -6.01
C GLY A 222 -4.21 11.13 -7.37
N LEU A 223 -3.24 12.03 -7.57
CA LEU A 223 -2.47 12.09 -8.80
C LEU A 223 -1.67 10.79 -9.06
N TYR A 224 -1.05 10.22 -8.02
CA TYR A 224 -0.34 8.94 -8.12
C TYR A 224 -1.27 7.79 -8.45
N THR A 225 -2.46 7.74 -7.86
CA THR A 225 -3.46 6.72 -8.18
C THR A 225 -3.97 6.85 -9.62
N VAL A 226 -4.28 8.06 -10.09
CA VAL A 226 -4.70 8.28 -11.48
C VAL A 226 -3.60 7.85 -12.46
N ALA A 227 -2.34 8.20 -12.16
CA ALA A 227 -1.20 7.80 -12.99
C ALA A 227 -0.99 6.27 -13.00
N MET A 228 -1.09 5.62 -11.84
CA MET A 228 -0.94 4.18 -11.70
C MET A 228 -2.07 3.43 -12.42
N MET A 229 -3.32 3.80 -12.16
CA MET A 229 -4.48 3.19 -12.78
C MET A 229 -4.46 3.41 -14.30
N GLY A 230 -4.21 4.63 -14.77
CA GLY A 230 -4.10 4.92 -16.21
C GLY A 230 -3.01 4.10 -16.90
N SER A 231 -1.86 3.91 -16.24
CA SER A 231 -0.76 3.07 -16.76
C SER A 231 -1.15 1.59 -16.84
N ILE A 232 -1.76 1.05 -15.78
CA ILE A 232 -2.22 -0.35 -15.74
C ILE A 232 -3.33 -0.56 -16.78
N SER A 233 -4.28 0.36 -16.88
CA SER A 233 -5.36 0.28 -17.85
C SER A 233 -4.87 0.35 -19.28
N PHE A 234 -3.83 1.16 -19.57
CA PHE A 234 -3.18 1.15 -20.88
C PHE A 234 -2.58 -0.22 -21.20
N VAL A 235 -1.90 -0.85 -20.24
CA VAL A 235 -1.35 -2.21 -20.41
C VAL A 235 -2.47 -3.24 -20.58
N GLY A 236 -3.53 -3.17 -19.76
CA GLY A 236 -4.68 -4.08 -19.83
C GLY A 236 -5.45 -3.97 -21.13
N ALA A 237 -5.63 -2.75 -21.64
CA ALA A 237 -6.28 -2.47 -22.92
C ALA A 237 -5.51 -3.03 -24.12
N THR A 238 -4.22 -3.25 -23.97
CA THR A 238 -3.31 -3.62 -25.06
C THR A 238 -2.70 -5.02 -24.92
N ALA A 239 -3.04 -5.74 -23.85
CA ALA A 239 -2.68 -7.13 -23.61
C ALA A 239 -3.69 -8.10 -24.23
N LYS A 240 -3.25 -9.31 -24.56
CA LYS A 240 -4.09 -10.39 -25.11
C LYS A 240 -5.10 -10.86 -24.04
N GLN A 241 -6.40 -10.70 -24.32
CA GLN A 241 -7.51 -10.83 -23.34
C GLN A 241 -7.71 -12.23 -22.74
N GLU A 242 -7.21 -13.29 -23.36
CA GLU A 242 -7.50 -14.68 -22.94
C GLU A 242 -6.81 -15.06 -21.62
N LYS A 243 -5.67 -14.41 -21.29
CA LYS A 243 -4.78 -14.88 -20.22
C LYS A 243 -5.17 -14.38 -18.82
N TYR A 244 -5.84 -13.23 -18.68
CA TYR A 244 -6.07 -12.65 -17.36
C TYR A 244 -7.45 -12.94 -16.77
N LEU A 245 -8.42 -13.43 -17.56
CA LEU A 245 -9.69 -13.92 -17.00
C LEU A 245 -9.47 -15.07 -16.00
N TYR A 246 -8.43 -15.90 -16.22
CA TYR A 246 -8.06 -17.00 -15.34
C TYR A 246 -7.34 -16.56 -14.04
N ILE A 247 -6.87 -15.31 -13.98
CA ILE A 247 -6.11 -14.80 -12.84
C ILE A 247 -7.06 -14.26 -11.74
N GLY A 248 -8.37 -14.19 -12.00
CA GLY A 248 -9.37 -13.79 -10.99
C GLY A 248 -9.34 -14.64 -9.71
N GLY A 249 -9.11 -15.95 -9.82
CA GLY A 249 -9.01 -16.85 -8.66
C GLY A 249 -7.82 -16.52 -7.74
N PRO A 250 -6.58 -16.49 -8.25
CA PRO A 250 -5.41 -16.04 -7.49
C PRO A 250 -5.54 -14.61 -6.94
N LEU A 251 -6.15 -13.68 -7.69
CA LEU A 251 -6.37 -12.31 -7.23
C LEU A 251 -7.30 -12.27 -6.02
N LEU A 252 -8.41 -13.00 -6.05
CA LEU A 252 -9.35 -13.09 -4.93
C LEU A 252 -8.66 -13.72 -3.70
N ALA A 253 -7.85 -14.77 -3.89
CA ALA A 253 -7.06 -15.34 -2.80
C ALA A 253 -6.09 -14.30 -2.19
N GLY A 254 -5.40 -13.52 -3.03
CA GLY A 254 -4.57 -12.40 -2.57
C GLY A 254 -5.39 -11.34 -1.82
N ALA A 255 -6.58 -11.00 -2.32
CA ALA A 255 -7.50 -10.08 -1.68
C ALA A 255 -7.94 -10.56 -0.30
N ALA A 256 -8.23 -11.85 -0.15
CA ALA A 256 -8.61 -12.45 1.12
C ALA A 256 -7.46 -12.38 2.15
N ILE A 257 -6.22 -12.63 1.73
CA ILE A 257 -5.03 -12.48 2.58
C ILE A 257 -4.85 -11.03 3.01
N VAL A 258 -5.01 -10.10 2.07
CA VAL A 258 -4.94 -8.66 2.35
C VAL A 258 -6.04 -8.28 3.34
N LEU A 259 -7.30 -8.64 3.09
CA LEU A 259 -8.41 -8.38 4.01
C LEU A 259 -8.16 -8.94 5.41
N ALA A 260 -7.70 -10.20 5.51
CA ALA A 260 -7.32 -10.79 6.80
C ALA A 260 -6.22 -10.00 7.52
N SER A 261 -5.21 -9.50 6.79
CA SER A 261 -4.17 -8.64 7.35
C SER A 261 -4.69 -7.29 7.84
N GLY A 262 -5.76 -6.77 7.25
CA GLY A 262 -6.42 -5.54 7.69
C GLY A 262 -7.13 -5.67 9.05
N PHE A 263 -7.55 -6.88 9.42
CA PHE A 263 -8.13 -7.17 10.74
C PHE A 263 -7.09 -7.44 11.83
N ALA A 264 -5.80 -7.57 11.46
CA ALA A 264 -4.73 -7.86 12.41
C ALA A 264 -4.67 -6.88 13.61
N PRO A 265 -4.86 -5.55 13.44
CA PRO A 265 -4.85 -4.61 14.57
C PRO A 265 -6.01 -4.78 15.56
N MET A 266 -7.11 -5.44 15.16
CA MET A 266 -8.27 -5.69 16.01
C MET A 266 -8.12 -6.96 16.86
N ILE A 267 -7.38 -7.94 16.34
CA ILE A 267 -7.22 -9.27 16.95
C ILE A 267 -5.91 -9.36 17.75
N LEU A 268 -4.85 -8.70 17.28
CA LEU A 268 -3.54 -8.77 17.92
C LEU A 268 -3.38 -7.69 19.00
N PRO A 269 -2.84 -8.03 20.18
CA PRO A 269 -2.54 -7.04 21.21
C PRO A 269 -1.47 -6.05 20.73
N ALA A 270 -1.65 -4.77 21.08
CA ALA A 270 -0.77 -3.66 20.66
C ALA A 270 0.72 -3.83 21.05
N THR A 271 1.03 -4.79 21.91
CA THR A 271 2.39 -5.19 22.31
C THR A 271 3.12 -6.00 21.22
N ALA A 272 2.41 -6.56 20.24
CA ALA A 272 2.99 -7.36 19.16
C ALA A 272 3.46 -6.50 17.97
N VAL A 273 4.30 -5.49 18.26
CA VAL A 273 4.69 -4.45 17.29
C VAL A 273 5.32 -5.02 16.01
N ARG A 274 6.10 -6.10 16.10
CA ARG A 274 6.77 -6.69 14.93
C ARG A 274 5.80 -7.44 14.00
N THR A 275 4.83 -8.18 14.55
CA THR A 275 3.80 -8.86 13.74
C THR A 275 2.81 -7.84 13.17
N LEU A 276 2.53 -6.77 13.91
CA LEU A 276 1.71 -5.65 13.45
C LEU A 276 2.39 -4.89 12.30
N ALA A 277 3.70 -4.65 12.35
CA ALA A 277 4.44 -4.02 11.25
C ALA A 277 4.49 -4.89 9.97
N VAL A 278 4.58 -6.22 10.10
CA VAL A 278 4.54 -7.13 8.95
C VAL A 278 3.15 -7.16 8.32
N THR A 279 2.10 -7.27 9.15
CA THR A 279 0.72 -7.27 8.68
C THR A 279 0.30 -5.93 8.09
N GLU A 280 0.78 -4.81 8.63
CA GLU A 280 0.56 -3.46 8.07
C GLU A 280 1.27 -3.29 6.71
N ASN A 281 2.51 -3.75 6.57
CA ASN A 281 3.20 -3.70 5.27
C ASN A 281 2.54 -4.63 4.25
N LEU A 282 2.11 -5.83 4.66
CA LEU A 282 1.38 -6.77 3.80
C LEU A 282 0.03 -6.20 3.37
N TRP A 283 -0.69 -5.57 4.29
CA TRP A 283 -1.90 -4.82 3.99
C TRP A 283 -1.58 -3.77 2.93
N LEU A 284 -0.71 -2.80 3.22
CA LEU A 284 -0.45 -1.66 2.35
C LEU A 284 0.13 -2.05 0.99
N TRP A 285 1.28 -2.72 0.97
CA TRP A 285 2.01 -3.03 -0.26
C TRP A 285 1.46 -4.26 -0.99
N GLY A 286 1.08 -5.30 -0.24
CA GLY A 286 0.42 -6.47 -0.81
C GLY A 286 -0.94 -6.11 -1.38
N GLY A 287 -1.72 -5.29 -0.66
CA GLY A 287 -2.96 -4.73 -1.17
C GLY A 287 -2.75 -3.89 -2.43
N LEU A 288 -1.76 -3.00 -2.46
CA LEU A 288 -1.46 -2.19 -3.65
C LEU A 288 -1.18 -3.06 -4.89
N ALA A 289 -0.43 -4.16 -4.71
CA ALA A 289 -0.15 -5.11 -5.79
C ALA A 289 -1.42 -5.87 -6.23
N VAL A 290 -2.24 -6.33 -5.29
CA VAL A 290 -3.49 -7.05 -5.57
C VAL A 290 -4.50 -6.17 -6.28
N PHE A 291 -4.73 -4.94 -5.81
CA PHE A 291 -5.68 -4.00 -6.45
C PHE A 291 -5.15 -3.48 -7.79
N GLY A 292 -3.83 -3.32 -7.94
CA GLY A 292 -3.24 -3.09 -9.27
C GLY A 292 -3.49 -4.27 -10.22
N GLY A 293 -3.46 -5.51 -9.71
CA GLY A 293 -3.88 -6.70 -10.43
C GLY A 293 -5.36 -6.68 -10.78
N PHE A 294 -6.24 -6.32 -9.85
CA PHE A 294 -7.68 -6.21 -10.11
C PHE A 294 -7.97 -5.16 -11.18
N THR A 295 -7.26 -4.03 -11.18
CA THR A 295 -7.45 -3.01 -12.21
C THR A 295 -7.14 -3.57 -13.59
N LEU A 296 -6.10 -4.40 -13.70
CA LEU A 296 -5.76 -5.09 -14.95
C LEU A 296 -6.83 -6.11 -15.35
N TYR A 297 -7.31 -6.90 -14.39
CA TYR A 297 -8.37 -7.88 -14.57
C TYR A 297 -9.68 -7.22 -15.04
N ASP A 298 -10.12 -6.16 -14.36
CA ASP A 298 -11.36 -5.46 -14.63
C ASP A 298 -11.34 -4.78 -16.00
N VAL A 299 -10.21 -4.18 -16.41
CA VAL A 299 -10.07 -3.63 -17.76
C VAL A 299 -10.25 -4.71 -18.83
N GLN A 300 -9.73 -5.92 -18.60
CA GLN A 300 -9.91 -7.02 -19.54
C GLN A 300 -11.31 -7.59 -19.52
N LYS A 301 -11.92 -7.68 -18.34
CA LYS A 301 -13.31 -8.08 -18.16
C LYS A 301 -14.25 -7.12 -18.91
N ILE A 302 -14.00 -5.81 -18.83
CA ILE A 302 -14.75 -4.78 -19.58
C ILE A 302 -14.64 -5.01 -21.08
N LEU A 303 -13.43 -5.30 -21.59
CA LEU A 303 -13.23 -5.56 -23.02
C LEU A 303 -13.90 -6.87 -23.47
N HIS A 304 -13.90 -7.89 -22.61
CA HIS A 304 -14.63 -9.13 -22.86
C HIS A 304 -16.15 -8.89 -22.91
N HIS A 305 -16.70 -8.17 -21.93
CA HIS A 305 -18.10 -7.78 -21.91
C HIS A 305 -18.48 -6.87 -23.08
N ALA A 306 -17.60 -5.98 -23.53
CA ALA A 306 -17.83 -5.18 -24.73
C ALA A 306 -18.02 -6.08 -25.97
N ARG A 307 -17.22 -7.13 -26.15
CA ARG A 307 -17.43 -8.08 -27.27
C ARG A 307 -18.73 -8.87 -27.15
N LEU A 308 -19.09 -9.28 -25.93
CA LEU A 308 -20.37 -9.96 -25.71
C LEU A 308 -21.56 -9.03 -25.98
N ALA A 309 -21.44 -7.74 -25.65
CA ALA A 309 -22.45 -6.73 -25.91
C ALA A 309 -22.56 -6.43 -27.41
N GLU A 310 -21.43 -6.37 -28.13
CA GLU A 310 -21.40 -6.22 -29.59
C GLU A 310 -22.10 -7.39 -30.29
N ARG A 311 -21.96 -8.61 -29.76
CA ARG A 311 -22.64 -9.82 -30.25
C ARG A 311 -24.10 -9.93 -29.79
N GLY A 312 -24.61 -8.98 -29.01
CA GLY A 312 -25.98 -9.00 -28.48
C GLY A 312 -26.25 -10.07 -27.41
N ILE A 313 -25.20 -10.69 -26.85
CA ILE A 313 -25.32 -11.73 -25.81
C ILE A 313 -25.63 -11.10 -24.45
N ILE A 314 -25.11 -9.89 -24.19
CA ILE A 314 -25.37 -9.13 -22.96
C ILE A 314 -25.81 -7.70 -23.29
N LYS A 315 -26.61 -7.08 -22.43
CA LYS A 315 -26.96 -5.65 -22.54
C LYS A 315 -25.73 -4.80 -22.21
N LYS A 316 -25.53 -3.70 -22.95
CA LYS A 316 -24.46 -2.72 -22.70
C LYS A 316 -24.71 -2.01 -21.36
N ASP A 317 -23.77 -2.13 -20.43
CA ASP A 317 -23.92 -1.59 -19.07
C ASP A 317 -22.61 -1.06 -18.48
N PRO A 318 -22.14 0.11 -18.94
CA PRO A 318 -20.90 0.71 -18.47
C PRO A 318 -20.96 1.13 -16.99
N VAL A 319 -22.15 1.42 -16.44
CA VAL A 319 -22.31 1.81 -15.02
C VAL A 319 -21.95 0.64 -14.11
N ASN A 320 -22.43 -0.56 -14.40
CA ASN A 320 -22.14 -1.73 -13.57
C ASN A 320 -20.65 -2.12 -13.58
N GLU A 321 -19.98 -1.95 -14.73
CA GLU A 321 -18.53 -2.16 -14.81
C GLU A 321 -17.74 -1.05 -14.10
N SER A 322 -18.25 0.19 -14.11
CA SER A 322 -17.57 1.32 -13.49
C SER A 322 -17.40 1.15 -11.97
N ILE A 323 -18.34 0.46 -11.31
CA ILE A 323 -18.29 0.17 -9.86
C ILE A 323 -17.03 -0.62 -9.49
N ALA A 324 -16.64 -1.60 -10.31
CA ALA A 324 -15.47 -2.43 -10.02
C ALA A 324 -14.18 -1.60 -10.12
N LEU A 325 -14.05 -0.82 -11.19
CA LEU A 325 -12.95 0.15 -11.37
C LEU A 325 -12.92 1.23 -10.28
N GLU A 326 -14.08 1.72 -9.83
CA GLU A 326 -14.18 2.66 -8.71
C GLU A 326 -13.63 2.04 -7.42
N LEU A 327 -14.02 0.82 -7.09
CA LEU A 327 -13.53 0.11 -5.90
C LEU A 327 -12.02 -0.08 -5.94
N ASP A 328 -11.46 -0.47 -7.09
CA ASP A 328 -10.03 -0.59 -7.26
C ASP A 328 -9.31 0.74 -7.08
N PHE A 329 -9.83 1.80 -7.69
CA PHE A 329 -9.29 3.15 -7.55
C PHE A 329 -9.24 3.56 -6.07
N LEU A 330 -10.35 3.39 -5.34
CA LEU A 330 -10.45 3.76 -3.94
C LEU A 330 -9.49 2.96 -3.06
N ASN A 331 -9.38 1.65 -3.30
CA ASN A 331 -8.47 0.80 -2.54
C ASN A 331 -7.00 1.18 -2.77
N ILE A 332 -6.61 1.48 -4.01
CA ILE A 332 -5.26 1.98 -4.33
C ILE A 332 -5.04 3.36 -3.68
N PHE A 333 -6.02 4.25 -3.78
CA PHE A 333 -5.96 5.62 -3.25
C PHE A 333 -5.81 5.67 -1.73
N VAL A 334 -6.66 4.96 -0.98
CA VAL A 334 -6.59 4.92 0.49
C VAL A 334 -5.21 4.44 0.94
N ARG A 335 -4.68 3.40 0.29
CA ARG A 335 -3.34 2.88 0.57
C ARG A 335 -2.25 3.89 0.25
N MET A 336 -2.35 4.59 -0.88
CA MET A 336 -1.42 5.65 -1.25
C MET A 336 -1.41 6.79 -0.21
N VAL A 337 -2.59 7.22 0.25
CA VAL A 337 -2.71 8.22 1.32
C VAL A 337 -2.03 7.71 2.60
N GLN A 338 -2.32 6.48 3.03
CA GLN A 338 -1.72 5.88 4.22
C GLN A 338 -0.19 5.81 4.12
N ILE A 339 0.35 5.31 3.00
CA ILE A 339 1.79 5.23 2.75
C ILE A 339 2.44 6.62 2.84
N LEU A 340 1.86 7.63 2.19
CA LEU A 340 2.40 8.99 2.22
C LEU A 340 2.31 9.60 3.63
N MET A 341 1.25 9.32 4.39
CA MET A 341 1.11 9.79 5.77
C MET A 341 2.20 9.18 6.67
N MET A 342 2.46 7.88 6.54
CA MET A 342 3.52 7.20 7.27
C MET A 342 4.91 7.75 6.91
N GLN A 343 5.16 8.02 5.63
CA GLN A 343 6.42 8.62 5.18
C GLN A 343 6.62 10.03 5.73
N GLN A 344 5.55 10.84 5.81
CA GLN A 344 5.62 12.18 6.40
C GLN A 344 5.90 12.13 7.90
N ASN A 345 5.28 11.18 8.63
CA ASN A 345 5.54 11.01 10.06
C ASN A 345 6.98 10.55 10.36
N ARG A 346 7.61 9.75 9.48
CA ARG A 346 9.02 9.36 9.65
C ARG A 346 10.03 10.48 9.38
N ARG A 347 9.61 11.56 8.70
CA ARG A 347 10.46 12.72 8.38
C ARG A 347 10.37 13.84 9.42
N LYS A 348 9.44 13.75 10.37
CA LYS A 348 9.33 14.64 11.53
C LYS A 348 10.11 14.07 12.70
#